data_AF-A0A0P8AEM7-F1
#
_entry.id   AF-A0A0P8AEM7-F1
#
_cell.length_a   1.000
_cell.length_b   1.000
_cell.length_c   1.000
_cell.angle_alpha   90.00
_cell.angle_beta   90.00
_cell.angle_gamma   90.00
#
_symmetry.space_group_name_H-M   'P 1'
#
loop_
_entity.id
_entity.type
_entity.pdbx_description
1 polymer ?
#
loop_
_entity_poly.entity_id
_entity_poly.type
_entity_poly.pdbx_seq_one_letter_code
_entity_poly.pdbx_strand_id
1 'polypeptide(L)'
;MSEQPILILTLRRTGGTDFTTALVKLSSFPAVEHEPFNRRRKLSAISESFAQHSDPERLRAEIDAALDQSPNIKHCVEVQPIAITRALIDVAQARGYYIIVLTRRNEAKRIGSLLLAQATGAWGPAGADRVYPRILDGTLRPAPIDLSRLANRVHADFAALGQTLTLLRNRGIDWDWIVFEEIYLSERSSAEQVAAIARRAGIQAMPDDPRLTVFAKSKGQNSAAIASYVPNFAEAMARLETLCAT
;
A
#
# COMPACT_ATOMS: atom_id res chain seq x y z
N MET A 1 27.06 4.15 3.16
CA MET A 1 26.11 3.36 2.34
C MET A 1 25.60 4.30 1.26
N SER A 2 25.61 3.89 -0.01
CA SER A 2 25.02 4.67 -1.10
C SER A 2 23.50 4.62 -1.02
N GLU A 3 22.82 5.69 -1.45
CA GLU A 3 21.37 5.69 -1.55
C GLU A 3 20.88 4.63 -2.56
N GLN A 4 19.78 3.95 -2.24
CA GLN A 4 19.14 2.96 -3.10
C GLN A 4 17.71 3.38 -3.46
N PRO A 5 17.23 3.06 -4.68
CA PRO A 5 15.83 3.25 -5.03
C PRO A 5 14.94 2.31 -4.20
N ILE A 6 13.71 2.74 -3.89
CA ILE A 6 12.86 2.04 -2.94
C ILE A 6 11.73 1.30 -3.65
N LEU A 7 11.52 0.03 -3.30
CA LEU A 7 10.32 -0.74 -3.63
C LEU A 7 9.56 -1.09 -2.36
N ILE A 8 8.36 -0.53 -2.19
CA ILE A 8 7.45 -0.87 -1.08
C ILE A 8 6.40 -1.85 -1.58
N LEU A 9 6.48 -3.09 -1.10
CA LEU A 9 5.49 -4.14 -1.26
C LEU A 9 4.52 -4.08 -0.09
N THR A 10 3.22 -3.94 -0.36
CA THR A 10 2.23 -3.73 0.69
C THR A 10 0.88 -4.31 0.32
N LEU A 11 -0.06 -4.31 1.27
CA LEU A 11 -1.49 -4.38 0.99
C LEU A 11 -2.11 -2.98 0.97
N ARG A 12 -3.31 -2.81 0.41
CA ARG A 12 -4.08 -1.56 0.55
C ARG A 12 -4.42 -1.30 2.02
N ARG A 13 -4.52 -0.01 2.38
CA ARG A 13 -4.94 0.50 3.71
C ARG A 13 -4.00 0.15 4.88
N THR A 14 -2.74 -0.13 4.60
CA THR A 14 -1.64 -0.25 5.59
C THR A 14 -1.03 1.09 6.02
N GLY A 15 -1.66 2.22 5.69
CA GLY A 15 -1.06 3.54 5.88
C GLY A 15 0.13 3.84 4.96
N GLY A 16 0.30 3.04 3.89
CA GLY A 16 1.43 3.18 2.97
C GLY A 16 1.47 4.50 2.19
N THR A 17 0.38 5.25 2.04
CA THR A 17 0.40 6.48 1.22
C THR A 17 1.26 7.58 1.83
N ASP A 18 1.07 7.93 3.10
CA ASP A 18 1.84 8.99 3.76
C ASP A 18 3.30 8.56 3.93
N PHE A 19 3.51 7.29 4.30
CA PHE A 19 4.83 6.66 4.39
C PHE A 19 5.59 6.70 3.06
N THR A 20 5.01 6.19 1.98
CA THR A 20 5.63 6.23 0.64
C THR A 20 5.84 7.67 0.20
N THR A 21 4.87 8.57 0.42
CA THR A 21 5.02 9.99 0.06
C THR A 21 6.22 10.62 0.77
N ALA A 22 6.42 10.32 2.06
CA ALA A 22 7.56 10.81 2.81
C ALA A 22 8.88 10.26 2.26
N LEU A 23 8.99 8.95 2.06
CA LEU A 23 10.22 8.32 1.54
C LEU A 23 10.58 8.82 0.13
N VAL A 24 9.59 8.92 -0.75
CA VAL A 24 9.76 9.45 -2.11
C VAL A 24 10.27 10.88 -2.09
N LYS A 25 9.78 11.73 -1.17
CA LYS A 25 10.25 13.11 -1.05
C LYS A 25 11.68 13.20 -0.50
N LEU A 26 12.06 12.25 0.36
CA LEU A 26 13.40 12.23 0.95
C LEU A 26 14.46 11.72 -0.04
N SER A 27 14.08 10.79 -0.93
CA SER A 27 14.97 10.15 -1.90
C SER A 27 15.34 11.08 -3.06
N SER A 28 16.55 10.90 -3.60
CA SER A 28 16.98 11.52 -4.87
C SER A 28 16.43 10.82 -6.11
N PHE A 29 15.93 9.59 -5.97
CA PHE A 29 15.36 8.82 -7.09
C PHE A 29 13.97 9.35 -7.48
N PRO A 30 13.61 9.33 -8.77
CA PRO A 30 12.35 9.86 -9.23
C PRO A 30 11.17 9.08 -8.62
N ALA A 31 10.03 9.75 -8.50
CA ALA A 31 8.79 9.09 -8.14
C ALA A 31 8.08 8.57 -9.39
N VAL A 32 7.46 7.40 -9.31
CA VAL A 32 6.28 7.09 -10.11
C VAL A 32 5.04 7.26 -9.24
N GLU A 33 3.87 7.47 -9.85
CA GLU A 33 2.64 7.52 -9.08
C GLU A 33 2.41 6.22 -8.27
N HIS A 34 1.71 6.35 -7.14
CA HIS A 34 1.40 5.21 -6.28
C HIS A 34 0.64 4.11 -7.04
N GLU A 35 1.08 2.87 -6.86
CA GLU A 35 0.47 1.68 -7.48
C GLU A 35 0.39 1.80 -9.02
N PRO A 36 1.53 1.97 -9.70
CA PRO A 36 1.59 2.43 -11.09
C PRO A 36 1.02 1.44 -12.11
N PHE A 37 0.86 0.18 -11.73
CA PHE A 37 0.28 -0.88 -12.55
C PHE A 37 -1.26 -0.95 -12.48
N ASN A 38 -1.90 -0.19 -11.57
CA ASN A 38 -3.37 -0.21 -11.48
C ASN A 38 -4.02 0.37 -12.74
N ARG A 39 -5.25 -0.03 -13.02
CA ARG A 39 -6.01 0.49 -14.17
C ARG A 39 -6.03 2.03 -14.17
N ARG A 40 -5.80 2.64 -15.34
CA ARG A 40 -5.71 4.10 -15.55
C ARG A 40 -4.49 4.78 -14.90
N ARG A 41 -3.44 4.01 -14.60
CA ARG A 41 -2.15 4.51 -14.13
C ARG A 41 -1.10 4.39 -15.23
N LYS A 42 0.05 5.03 -15.04
CA LYS A 42 1.15 5.23 -15.98
C LYS A 42 1.68 3.92 -16.55
N LEU A 43 1.67 2.84 -15.76
CA LEU A 43 2.14 1.52 -16.17
C LEU A 43 0.99 0.51 -16.32
N SER A 44 -0.28 0.95 -16.44
CA SER A 44 -1.42 0.02 -16.60
C SER A 44 -1.33 -0.77 -17.89
N ALA A 45 -0.75 -0.20 -18.96
CA ALA A 45 -0.52 -0.88 -20.23
C ALA A 45 0.29 -2.18 -20.08
N ILE A 46 1.22 -2.26 -19.12
CA ILE A 46 1.99 -3.48 -18.83
C ILE A 46 1.07 -4.57 -18.27
N SER A 47 0.24 -4.21 -17.28
CA SER A 47 -0.73 -5.15 -16.69
C SER A 47 -1.79 -5.61 -17.70
N GLU A 48 -2.23 -4.72 -18.58
CA GLU A 48 -3.20 -5.00 -19.64
C GLU A 48 -2.60 -5.89 -20.73
N SER A 49 -1.36 -5.60 -21.16
CA SER A 49 -0.58 -6.41 -22.08
C SER A 49 -0.41 -7.83 -21.57
N PHE A 50 0.00 -8.00 -20.30
CA PHE A 50 0.16 -9.32 -19.70
C PHE A 50 -1.18 -10.07 -19.57
N ALA A 51 -2.27 -9.39 -19.20
CA ALA A 51 -3.59 -10.03 -19.13
C ALA A 51 -4.08 -10.56 -20.49
N GLN A 52 -3.65 -9.95 -21.59
CA GLN A 52 -4.02 -10.38 -22.95
C GLN A 52 -3.14 -11.51 -23.48
N HIS A 53 -1.82 -11.46 -23.23
CA HIS A 53 -0.85 -12.32 -23.90
C HIS A 53 -0.24 -13.40 -23.00
N SER A 54 -0.29 -13.21 -21.68
CA SER A 54 0.32 -14.10 -20.67
C SER A 54 1.80 -14.42 -20.92
N ASP A 55 2.54 -13.49 -21.53
CA ASP A 55 3.95 -13.64 -21.90
C ASP A 55 4.87 -13.15 -20.75
N PRO A 56 5.55 -14.05 -20.02
CA PRO A 56 6.39 -13.67 -18.88
C PRO A 56 7.69 -12.95 -19.28
N GLU A 57 8.27 -13.29 -20.44
CA GLU A 57 9.51 -12.67 -20.92
C GLU A 57 9.26 -11.24 -21.34
N ARG A 58 8.16 -11.01 -22.07
CA ARG A 58 7.71 -9.66 -22.42
C ARG A 58 7.37 -8.84 -21.17
N LEU A 59 6.66 -9.43 -20.20
CA LEU A 59 6.36 -8.76 -18.93
C LEU A 59 7.64 -8.29 -18.22
N ARG A 60 8.65 -9.17 -18.16
CA ARG A 60 9.93 -8.84 -17.53
C ARG A 60 10.63 -7.70 -18.28
N ALA A 61 10.68 -7.74 -19.60
CA ALA A 61 11.29 -6.69 -20.42
C ALA A 61 10.56 -5.33 -20.28
N GLU A 62 9.23 -5.33 -20.27
CA GLU A 62 8.43 -4.12 -20.09
C GLU A 62 8.61 -3.51 -18.69
N ILE A 63 8.69 -4.33 -17.65
CA ILE A 63 9.00 -3.87 -16.29
C ILE A 63 10.42 -3.33 -16.20
N ASP A 64 11.41 -4.03 -16.78
CA ASP A 64 12.79 -3.55 -16.78
C ASP A 64 12.92 -2.18 -17.46
N ALA A 65 12.28 -1.99 -18.61
CA ALA A 65 12.22 -0.71 -19.29
C ALA A 65 11.52 0.37 -18.44
N ALA A 66 10.45 0.02 -17.72
CA ALA A 66 9.76 0.95 -16.83
C ALA A 66 10.60 1.38 -15.61
N LEU A 67 11.62 0.59 -15.25
CA LEU A 67 12.52 0.83 -14.13
C LEU A 67 13.87 1.48 -14.55
N ASP A 68 14.00 1.95 -15.80
CA ASP A 68 15.24 2.52 -16.35
C ASP A 68 15.88 3.60 -15.44
N GLN A 69 15.07 4.57 -14.97
CA GLN A 69 15.51 5.64 -14.08
C GLN A 69 15.44 5.29 -12.59
N SER A 70 15.27 4.00 -12.27
CA SER A 70 15.14 3.49 -10.91
C SER A 70 14.10 4.24 -10.04
N PRO A 71 12.85 4.42 -10.50
CA PRO A 71 11.87 5.17 -9.74
C PRO A 71 11.51 4.48 -8.42
N ASN A 72 11.24 5.27 -7.39
CA ASN A 72 10.64 4.80 -6.15
C ASN A 72 9.21 4.29 -6.43
N ILE A 73 8.89 3.07 -6.00
CA ILE A 73 7.63 2.39 -6.30
C ILE A 73 6.94 1.92 -5.02
N LYS A 74 5.63 2.15 -4.95
CA LYS A 74 4.72 1.45 -4.04
C LYS A 74 3.82 0.52 -4.83
N HIS A 75 3.80 -0.75 -4.46
CA HIS A 75 3.05 -1.82 -5.13
C HIS A 75 2.16 -2.57 -4.14
N CYS A 76 0.85 -2.58 -4.39
CA CYS A 76 -0.10 -3.35 -3.60
C CYS A 76 -0.22 -4.77 -4.17
N VAL A 77 0.32 -5.76 -3.46
CA VAL A 77 0.53 -7.12 -3.97
C VAL A 77 -0.78 -7.89 -4.21
N GLU A 78 -1.88 -7.48 -3.58
CA GLU A 78 -3.19 -8.11 -3.72
C GLU A 78 -4.05 -7.55 -4.86
N VAL A 79 -3.56 -6.50 -5.54
CA VAL A 79 -4.31 -5.84 -6.62
C VAL A 79 -3.96 -6.43 -7.98
N GLN A 80 -2.69 -6.76 -8.18
CA GLN A 80 -2.16 -7.22 -9.45
C GLN A 80 -1.94 -8.74 -9.46
N PRO A 81 -1.99 -9.41 -10.62
CA PRO A 81 -1.57 -10.79 -10.73
C PRO A 81 -0.17 -11.02 -10.17
N ILE A 82 0.06 -12.15 -9.48
CA ILE A 82 1.34 -12.45 -8.81
C ILE A 82 2.54 -12.42 -9.77
N ALA A 83 2.33 -12.69 -11.06
CA ALA A 83 3.37 -12.60 -12.09
C ALA A 83 3.98 -11.18 -12.19
N ILE A 84 3.15 -10.13 -12.05
CA ILE A 84 3.62 -8.73 -12.06
C ILE A 84 4.47 -8.46 -10.82
N THR A 85 4.00 -8.86 -9.64
CA THR A 85 4.76 -8.75 -8.39
C THR A 85 6.09 -9.49 -8.47
N ARG A 86 6.10 -10.69 -9.06
CA ARG A 86 7.30 -11.51 -9.24
C ARG A 86 8.34 -10.82 -10.13
N ALA A 87 7.92 -10.38 -11.31
CA ALA A 87 8.80 -9.72 -12.27
C ALA A 87 9.32 -8.39 -11.72
N LEU A 88 8.48 -7.62 -11.02
CA LEU A 88 8.88 -6.38 -10.35
C LEU A 88 9.97 -6.63 -9.31
N ILE A 89 9.82 -7.67 -8.47
CA ILE A 89 10.84 -8.03 -7.47
C ILE A 89 12.15 -8.45 -8.14
N ASP A 90 12.10 -9.27 -9.20
CA ASP A 90 13.29 -9.71 -9.92
C ASP A 90 14.08 -8.54 -10.50
N VAL A 91 13.38 -7.62 -11.18
CA VAL A 91 13.99 -6.46 -11.80
C VAL A 91 14.51 -5.48 -10.75
N ALA A 92 13.74 -5.23 -9.68
CA ALA A 92 14.14 -4.35 -8.60
C ALA A 92 15.40 -4.88 -7.88
N GLN A 93 15.46 -6.19 -7.60
CA GLN A 93 16.66 -6.82 -7.05
C GLN A 93 17.87 -6.64 -7.97
N ALA A 94 17.72 -6.92 -9.27
CA ALA A 94 18.81 -6.78 -10.24
C ALA A 94 19.32 -5.33 -10.35
N ARG A 95 18.46 -4.35 -10.07
CA ARG A 95 18.78 -2.91 -10.06
C ARG A 95 19.19 -2.37 -8.68
N GLY A 96 19.36 -3.24 -7.68
CA GLY A 96 19.87 -2.85 -6.36
C GLY A 96 18.88 -2.05 -5.52
N TYR A 97 17.58 -2.26 -5.71
CA TYR A 97 16.54 -1.61 -4.89
C TYR A 97 16.61 -2.03 -3.43
N TYR A 98 16.32 -1.07 -2.55
CA TYR A 98 15.99 -1.34 -1.17
C TYR A 98 14.51 -1.75 -1.06
N ILE A 99 14.27 -3.00 -0.69
CA ILE A 99 12.92 -3.59 -0.68
C ILE A 99 12.34 -3.52 0.73
N ILE A 100 11.13 -2.97 0.82
CA ILE A 100 10.36 -2.86 2.06
C ILE A 100 9.08 -3.68 1.91
N VAL A 101 8.78 -4.53 2.89
CA VAL A 101 7.47 -5.14 3.06
C VAL A 101 6.72 -4.38 4.15
N LEU A 102 5.70 -3.61 3.76
CA LEU A 102 4.87 -2.84 4.67
C LEU A 102 3.57 -3.60 4.99
N THR A 103 3.33 -3.82 6.27
CA THR A 103 2.14 -4.53 6.77
C THR A 103 1.41 -3.70 7.84
N ARG A 104 0.26 -4.20 8.28
CA ARG A 104 -0.47 -3.66 9.43
C ARG A 104 -0.86 -4.81 10.34
N ARG A 105 -0.57 -4.71 11.64
CA ARG A 105 -0.79 -5.80 12.58
C ARG A 105 -2.28 -6.08 12.79
N ASN A 106 -3.09 -5.02 12.90
CA ASN A 106 -4.53 -5.19 13.01
C ASN A 106 -5.21 -5.32 11.63
N GLU A 107 -5.26 -6.55 11.15
CA GLU A 107 -5.76 -6.87 9.82
C GLU A 107 -7.28 -6.65 9.67
N ALA A 108 -8.06 -6.96 10.72
CA ALA A 108 -9.50 -6.68 10.74
C ALA A 108 -9.78 -5.18 10.54
N LYS A 109 -9.05 -4.28 11.24
CA LYS A 109 -9.17 -2.83 11.04
C LYS A 109 -8.64 -2.38 9.68
N ARG A 110 -7.62 -3.03 9.13
CA ARG A 110 -7.11 -2.74 7.77
C ARG A 110 -8.19 -3.03 6.73
N ILE A 111 -8.75 -4.23 6.75
CA ILE A 111 -9.80 -4.67 5.82
C ILE A 111 -11.07 -3.86 6.03
N GLY A 112 -11.49 -3.64 7.28
CA GLY A 112 -12.63 -2.76 7.58
C GLY A 112 -12.48 -1.37 6.98
N SER A 113 -11.28 -0.78 7.08
CA SER A 113 -10.98 0.50 6.44
C SER A 113 -11.06 0.45 4.91
N LEU A 114 -10.73 -0.68 4.31
CA LEU A 114 -10.87 -0.88 2.87
C LEU A 114 -12.34 -1.02 2.46
N LEU A 115 -13.14 -1.77 3.22
CA LEU A 115 -14.57 -1.93 2.98
C LEU A 115 -15.28 -0.57 3.04
N LEU A 116 -14.93 0.28 4.01
CA LEU A 116 -15.45 1.66 4.07
C LEU A 116 -15.08 2.46 2.82
N ALA A 117 -13.82 2.41 2.39
CA ALA A 117 -13.38 3.12 1.19
C ALA A 117 -14.11 2.64 -0.08
N GLN A 118 -14.40 1.34 -0.16
CA GLN A 118 -15.16 0.75 -1.27
C GLN A 118 -16.65 1.14 -1.24
N ALA A 119 -17.29 1.04 -0.07
CA ALA A 119 -18.71 1.34 0.10
C ALA A 119 -19.03 2.83 -0.09
N THR A 120 -18.10 3.71 0.29
CA THR A 120 -18.27 5.18 0.22
C THR A 120 -17.65 5.80 -1.03
N GLY A 121 -16.66 5.14 -1.65
CA GLY A 121 -15.83 5.72 -2.70
C GLY A 121 -14.77 6.72 -2.19
N ALA A 122 -14.58 6.86 -0.88
CA ALA A 122 -13.61 7.77 -0.27
C ALA A 122 -12.21 7.15 -0.15
N TRP A 123 -11.40 7.30 -1.21
CA TRP A 123 -10.03 6.78 -1.29
C TRP A 123 -8.97 7.82 -0.93
N GLY A 124 -8.93 8.30 0.32
CA GLY A 124 -7.97 9.36 0.71
C GLY A 124 -8.61 10.46 1.57
N PRO A 125 -7.82 11.33 2.20
CA PRO A 125 -8.33 12.54 2.87
C PRO A 125 -9.21 13.39 1.95
N ALA A 126 -8.72 13.72 0.74
CA ALA A 126 -9.50 14.47 -0.25
C ALA A 126 -10.80 13.75 -0.66
N GLY A 127 -10.80 12.42 -0.68
CA GLY A 127 -12.00 11.62 -0.91
C GLY A 127 -12.99 11.74 0.25
N ALA A 128 -12.50 11.65 1.48
CA ALA A 128 -13.29 11.80 2.70
C ALA A 128 -13.91 13.22 2.79
N ASP A 129 -13.11 14.27 2.58
CA ASP A 129 -13.58 15.66 2.63
C ASP A 129 -14.72 15.93 1.65
N ARG A 130 -14.70 15.28 0.47
CA ARG A 130 -15.74 15.41 -0.55
C ARG A 130 -16.98 14.55 -0.28
N VAL A 131 -16.79 13.34 0.24
CA VAL A 131 -17.84 12.30 0.31
C VAL A 131 -18.53 12.29 1.67
N TYR A 132 -17.80 12.45 2.76
CA TYR A 132 -18.33 12.27 4.10
C TYR A 132 -19.42 13.29 4.47
N PRO A 133 -19.29 14.60 4.14
CA PRO A 133 -20.38 15.55 4.40
C PRO A 133 -21.70 15.12 3.76
N ARG A 134 -21.64 14.60 2.54
CA ARG A 134 -22.81 14.09 1.78
C ARG A 134 -23.43 12.83 2.39
N ILE A 135 -22.63 12.03 3.09
CA ILE A 135 -23.15 10.88 3.84
C ILE A 135 -23.86 11.37 5.11
N LEU A 136 -23.22 12.30 5.83
CA LEU A 136 -23.72 12.84 7.09
C LEU A 136 -25.02 13.63 6.91
N ASP A 137 -25.17 14.38 5.80
CA ASP A 137 -26.39 15.10 5.46
C ASP A 137 -27.46 14.23 4.77
N GLY A 138 -27.13 12.97 4.47
CA GLY A 138 -28.04 11.98 3.87
C GLY A 138 -28.21 12.08 2.34
N THR A 139 -27.53 13.01 1.66
CA THR A 139 -27.58 13.16 0.18
C THR A 139 -26.84 12.05 -0.58
N LEU A 140 -25.99 11.29 0.11
CA LEU A 140 -25.33 10.09 -0.39
C LEU A 140 -25.53 8.94 0.60
N ARG A 141 -26.09 7.82 0.12
CA ARG A 141 -26.21 6.60 0.91
C ARG A 141 -25.15 5.59 0.48
N PRO A 142 -24.22 5.18 1.36
CA PRO A 142 -23.23 4.16 1.04
C PRO A 142 -23.89 2.82 0.70
N ALA A 143 -23.25 2.05 -0.16
CA ALA A 143 -23.68 0.69 -0.44
C ALA A 143 -23.45 -0.24 0.77
N PRO A 144 -24.27 -1.28 0.96
CA PRO A 144 -24.01 -2.31 1.96
C PRO A 144 -22.73 -3.08 1.64
N ILE A 145 -22.17 -3.72 2.66
CA ILE A 145 -21.00 -4.59 2.48
C ILE A 145 -21.45 -5.99 2.06
N ASP A 146 -20.78 -6.53 1.04
CA ASP A 146 -20.96 -7.92 0.63
C ASP A 146 -20.27 -8.86 1.63
N LEU A 147 -21.03 -9.28 2.65
CA LEU A 147 -20.55 -10.17 3.71
C LEU A 147 -20.17 -11.56 3.19
N SER A 148 -20.73 -12.00 2.05
CA SER A 148 -20.46 -13.32 1.48
C SER A 148 -19.03 -13.45 0.96
N ARG A 149 -18.39 -12.33 0.62
CA ARG A 149 -17.03 -12.29 0.06
C ARG A 149 -15.94 -12.01 1.10
N LEU A 150 -16.29 -11.78 2.37
CA LEU A 150 -15.31 -11.40 3.40
C LEU A 150 -14.24 -12.46 3.63
N ALA A 151 -14.62 -13.73 3.78
CA ALA A 151 -13.67 -14.83 3.99
C ALA A 151 -12.71 -14.95 2.79
N ASN A 152 -13.24 -14.95 1.57
CA ASN A 152 -12.44 -14.98 0.35
C ASN A 152 -11.49 -13.79 0.28
N ARG A 153 -11.91 -12.61 0.73
CA ARG A 153 -11.07 -11.42 0.76
C ARG A 153 -9.90 -11.55 1.73
N VAL A 154 -10.17 -12.01 2.95
CA VAL A 154 -9.14 -12.27 3.98
C VAL A 154 -8.13 -13.28 3.46
N HIS A 155 -8.60 -14.40 2.91
CA HIS A 155 -7.73 -15.43 2.32
C HIS A 155 -6.91 -14.90 1.15
N ALA A 156 -7.48 -14.10 0.26
CA ALA A 156 -6.76 -13.55 -0.89
C ALA A 156 -5.63 -12.60 -0.44
N ASP A 157 -5.88 -11.73 0.54
CA ASP A 157 -4.89 -10.78 1.04
C ASP A 157 -3.74 -11.53 1.76
N PHE A 158 -4.06 -12.53 2.60
CA PHE A 158 -3.04 -13.38 3.22
C PHE A 158 -2.26 -14.23 2.21
N ALA A 159 -2.94 -14.80 1.22
CA ALA A 159 -2.29 -15.59 0.16
C ALA A 159 -1.33 -14.72 -0.66
N ALA A 160 -1.73 -13.51 -1.06
CA ALA A 160 -0.87 -12.60 -1.81
C ALA A 160 0.38 -12.18 -1.01
N LEU A 161 0.22 -11.86 0.27
CA LEU A 161 1.34 -11.53 1.15
C LEU A 161 2.23 -12.75 1.37
N GLY A 162 1.67 -13.92 1.66
CA GLY A 162 2.40 -15.17 1.89
C GLY A 162 3.19 -15.62 0.66
N GLN A 163 2.62 -15.49 -0.54
CA GLN A 163 3.31 -15.76 -1.81
C GLN A 163 4.48 -14.79 -2.01
N THR A 164 4.28 -13.50 -1.70
CA THR A 164 5.33 -12.48 -1.80
C THR A 164 6.48 -12.76 -0.83
N LEU A 165 6.19 -13.08 0.42
CA LEU A 165 7.20 -13.41 1.43
C LEU A 165 7.96 -14.70 1.07
N THR A 166 7.24 -15.72 0.60
CA THR A 166 7.85 -16.97 0.11
C THR A 166 8.79 -16.70 -1.05
N LEU A 167 8.39 -15.83 -1.97
CA LEU A 167 9.20 -15.45 -3.13
C LEU A 167 10.51 -14.78 -2.71
N LEU A 168 10.45 -13.79 -1.82
CA LEU A 168 11.63 -13.09 -1.31
C LEU A 168 12.59 -14.06 -0.60
N ARG A 169 12.05 -14.91 0.30
CA ARG A 169 12.81 -15.93 1.03
C ARG A 169 13.50 -16.92 0.11
N ASN A 170 12.76 -17.52 -0.83
CA ASN A 170 13.30 -18.55 -1.72
C ASN A 170 14.36 -18.00 -2.68
N ARG A 171 14.37 -16.70 -2.94
CA ARG A 171 15.37 -16.02 -3.77
C ARG A 171 16.55 -15.47 -2.98
N GLY A 172 16.54 -15.57 -1.65
CA GLY A 172 17.58 -14.97 -0.80
C GLY A 172 17.69 -13.45 -0.98
N ILE A 173 16.57 -12.79 -1.26
CA ILE A 173 16.51 -11.33 -1.40
C ILE A 173 16.40 -10.74 0.00
N ASP A 174 17.14 -9.69 0.31
CA ASP A 174 16.98 -8.96 1.56
C ASP A 174 15.78 -8.00 1.48
N TRP A 175 15.01 -7.90 2.57
CA TRP A 175 13.94 -6.92 2.71
C TRP A 175 13.80 -6.45 4.15
N ASP A 176 13.37 -5.20 4.31
CA ASP A 176 12.96 -4.66 5.61
C ASP A 176 11.46 -4.88 5.82
N TRP A 177 11.09 -5.55 6.91
CA TRP A 177 9.69 -5.66 7.31
C TRP A 177 9.34 -4.49 8.22
N ILE A 178 8.42 -3.64 7.76
CA ILE A 178 7.91 -2.51 8.53
C ILE A 178 6.42 -2.71 8.83
N VAL A 179 6.01 -2.34 10.04
CA VAL A 179 4.61 -2.46 10.50
C VAL A 179 4.02 -1.06 10.72
N PHE A 180 2.80 -0.83 10.23
CA PHE A 180 2.06 0.43 10.39
C PHE A 180 2.12 0.97 11.82
N GLU A 181 1.83 0.12 12.80
CA GLU A 181 1.79 0.51 14.21
C GLU A 181 3.14 1.01 14.73
N GLU A 182 4.26 0.57 14.15
CA GLU A 182 5.61 1.04 14.52
C GLU A 182 5.91 2.44 13.98
N ILE A 183 5.25 2.84 12.89
CA ILE A 183 5.40 4.19 12.31
C ILE A 183 4.47 5.19 13.00
N TYR A 184 3.22 4.78 13.24
CA TYR A 184 2.13 5.72 13.56
C TYR A 184 1.62 5.64 14.98
N LEU A 185 1.87 4.52 15.70
CA LEU A 185 1.42 4.31 17.08
C LEU A 185 2.59 4.10 18.05
N SER A 186 3.80 4.49 17.67
CA SER A 186 4.96 4.45 18.56
C SER A 186 5.03 5.66 19.48
N GLU A 187 5.83 5.58 20.55
CA GLU A 187 6.16 6.73 21.40
C GLU A 187 6.96 7.80 20.65
N ARG A 188 7.71 7.40 19.62
CA ARG A 188 8.40 8.29 18.69
C ARG A 188 7.42 8.85 17.67
N SER A 189 7.72 10.04 17.14
CA SER A 189 6.95 10.63 16.07
C SER A 189 7.10 9.84 14.75
N SER A 190 6.10 9.90 13.88
CA SER A 190 6.19 9.27 12.55
C SER A 190 7.36 9.81 11.72
N ALA A 191 7.71 11.09 11.88
CA ALA A 191 8.87 11.68 11.21
C ALA A 191 10.19 11.04 11.66
N GLU A 192 10.37 10.82 12.97
CA GLU A 192 11.53 10.11 13.51
C GLU A 192 11.64 8.68 12.98
N GLN A 193 10.51 7.96 12.96
CA GLN A 193 10.47 6.58 12.48
C GLN A 193 10.81 6.49 10.99
N VAL A 194 10.21 7.36 10.16
CA VAL A 194 10.48 7.36 8.72
C VAL A 194 11.91 7.82 8.41
N ALA A 195 12.45 8.81 9.12
CA ALA A 195 13.86 9.19 8.97
C ALA A 195 14.80 8.02 9.31
N ALA A 196 14.49 7.25 10.37
CA ALA A 196 15.25 6.06 10.72
C ALA A 196 15.20 4.96 9.65
N ILE A 197 14.04 4.75 9.03
CA ILE A 197 13.88 3.80 7.91
C ILE A 197 14.63 4.29 6.67
N ALA A 198 14.50 5.58 6.33
CA ALA A 198 15.16 6.18 5.17
C ALA A 198 16.70 6.01 5.22
N ARG A 199 17.29 6.14 6.41
CA ARG A 199 18.74 5.93 6.60
C ARG A 199 19.20 4.50 6.28
N ARG A 200 18.35 3.49 6.44
CA ARG A 200 18.65 2.10 6.06
C ARG A 200 18.74 1.92 4.53
N ALA A 201 18.04 2.76 3.77
CA ALA A 201 18.14 2.85 2.30
C ALA A 201 19.28 3.79 1.84
N GLY A 202 20.14 4.26 2.75
CA GLY A 202 21.21 5.22 2.46
C GLY A 202 20.77 6.68 2.34
N ILE A 203 19.49 7.00 2.59
CA ILE A 203 18.97 8.37 2.51
C ILE A 203 19.32 9.16 3.78
N GLN A 204 19.94 10.32 3.62
CA GLN A 204 20.20 11.23 4.73
C GLN A 204 18.92 12.01 5.06
N ALA A 205 18.33 11.71 6.23
CA ALA A 205 17.12 12.35 6.72
C ALA A 205 17.19 12.52 8.24
N MET A 206 16.68 13.67 8.70
CA MET A 206 16.48 14.00 10.11
C MET A 206 14.98 14.15 10.41
N PRO A 207 14.55 13.99 11.67
CA PRO A 207 13.13 14.06 12.00
C PRO A 207 12.46 15.40 11.72
N ASP A 208 13.22 16.49 11.76
CA ASP A 208 12.81 17.86 11.49
C ASP A 208 12.91 18.25 10.00
N ASP A 209 13.21 17.28 9.13
CA ASP A 209 13.35 17.53 7.70
C ASP A 209 12.04 18.11 7.12
N PRO A 210 12.09 19.28 6.44
CA PRO A 210 10.88 19.93 5.91
C PRO A 210 10.12 19.06 4.89
N ARG A 211 10.78 18.06 4.30
CA ARG A 211 10.17 17.11 3.37
C ARG A 211 9.21 16.14 4.07
N LEU A 212 9.32 15.98 5.39
CA LEU A 212 8.47 15.15 6.25
C LEU A 212 7.18 15.84 6.74
N THR A 213 6.89 17.06 6.26
CA THR A 213 5.67 17.82 6.59
C THR A 213 4.35 17.11 6.26
N VAL A 214 4.37 16.02 5.50
CA VAL A 214 3.18 15.15 5.29
C VAL A 214 2.59 14.67 6.62
N PHE A 215 3.43 14.43 7.63
CA PHE A 215 2.97 14.00 8.96
C PHE A 215 2.38 15.14 9.80
N ALA A 216 2.77 16.39 9.55
CA ALA A 216 2.17 17.56 10.20
C ALA A 216 0.75 17.85 9.67
N LYS A 217 0.46 17.47 8.42
CA LYS A 217 -0.82 17.73 7.73
C LYS A 217 -1.75 16.52 7.68
N SER A 218 -1.29 15.34 8.10
CA SER A 218 -2.08 14.10 8.07
C SER A 218 -3.18 14.17 9.13
N LYS A 219 -4.31 14.81 8.78
CA LYS A 219 -5.57 14.53 9.45
C LYS A 219 -6.02 13.17 8.94
N GLY A 220 -6.07 12.19 9.83
CA GLY A 220 -6.68 10.91 9.52
C GLY A 220 -8.08 11.11 8.93
N GLN A 221 -8.55 10.19 8.10
CA GLN A 221 -9.82 10.33 7.36
C GLN A 221 -11.05 10.40 8.27
N ASN A 222 -10.89 10.21 9.59
CA ASN A 222 -11.96 10.10 10.57
C ASN A 222 -13.06 9.11 10.14
N SER A 223 -12.66 7.97 9.55
CA SER A 223 -13.59 6.98 9.01
C SER A 223 -14.56 6.41 10.06
N ALA A 224 -14.24 6.53 11.35
CA ALA A 224 -15.15 6.21 12.44
C ALA A 224 -16.45 7.03 12.38
N ALA A 225 -16.39 8.29 11.93
CA ALA A 225 -17.56 9.17 11.84
C ALA A 225 -18.61 8.71 10.80
N ILE A 226 -18.20 7.94 9.78
CA ILE A 226 -19.12 7.43 8.75
C ILE A 226 -19.45 5.93 8.92
N ALA A 227 -18.81 5.26 9.87
CA ALA A 227 -18.91 3.81 10.03
C ALA A 227 -20.35 3.35 10.29
N SER A 228 -21.11 4.08 11.10
CA SER A 228 -22.52 3.81 11.40
C SER A 228 -23.47 4.07 10.24
N TYR A 229 -23.04 4.79 9.20
CA TYR A 229 -23.84 5.13 8.02
C TYR A 229 -23.67 4.12 6.89
N VAL A 230 -22.64 3.27 6.94
CA VAL A 230 -22.49 2.16 6.02
C VAL A 230 -23.33 0.99 6.55
N PRO A 231 -24.34 0.52 5.79
CA PRO A 231 -25.14 -0.62 6.23
C PRO A 231 -24.23 -1.80 6.60
N ASN A 232 -24.67 -2.62 7.56
CA ASN A 232 -24.03 -3.86 8.00
C ASN A 232 -22.50 -3.79 8.28
N PHE A 233 -21.92 -2.60 8.49
CA PHE A 233 -20.49 -2.45 8.76
C PHE A 233 -20.06 -3.03 10.11
N ALA A 234 -20.86 -2.83 11.16
CA ALA A 234 -20.58 -3.42 12.48
C ALA A 234 -20.53 -4.95 12.40
N GLU A 235 -21.45 -5.56 11.65
CA GLU A 235 -21.47 -7.01 11.42
C GLU A 235 -20.23 -7.46 10.62
N ALA A 236 -19.84 -6.72 9.59
CA ALA A 236 -18.62 -6.99 8.84
C ALA A 236 -17.38 -6.96 9.75
N MET A 237 -17.28 -5.98 10.67
CA MET A 237 -16.19 -5.88 11.63
C MET A 237 -16.12 -7.07 12.58
N ALA A 238 -17.26 -7.49 13.16
CA ALA A 238 -17.31 -8.66 14.04
C ALA A 238 -16.86 -9.95 13.32
N ARG A 239 -17.28 -10.13 12.06
CA ARG A 239 -16.83 -11.26 11.23
C ARG A 239 -15.34 -11.19 10.93
N LEU A 240 -14.81 -10.01 10.61
CA LEU A 240 -13.38 -9.81 10.35
C LEU A 240 -12.51 -10.08 11.58
N GLU A 241 -12.96 -9.68 12.78
CA GLU A 241 -12.25 -9.98 14.03
C GLU A 241 -12.11 -11.49 14.25
N THR A 242 -13.11 -12.28 13.87
CA THR A 242 -13.04 -13.74 13.93
C THR A 242 -12.12 -14.32 12.84
N LEU A 243 -12.27 -13.85 11.60
CA LEU A 243 -11.51 -14.35 10.45
C LEU A 243 -10.01 -14.01 10.48
N CYS A 244 -9.63 -12.93 11.16
CA CYS A 244 -8.24 -12.46 11.25
C CYS A 244 -7.55 -12.82 12.57
N ALA A 245 -8.24 -13.49 13.51
CA ALA A 245 -7.67 -13.92 14.78
C ALA A 245 -6.87 -15.24 14.68
N THR A 246 -7.00 -15.96 13.57
CA THR A 246 -6.26 -17.19 13.23
C THR A 246 -4.96 -16.89 12.52
#